data_AF-A0A6C0HSB6-F1
#
_entry.id   AF-A0A6C0HSB6-F1
#
_cell.length_a   1.000
_cell.length_b   1.000
_cell.length_c   1.000
_cell.angle_alpha   90.00
_cell.angle_beta   90.00
_cell.angle_gamma   90.00
#
_symmetry.space_group_name_H-M   'P 1'
#
loop_
_entity.id
_entity.type
_entity.pdbx_description
1 polymer ?
#
loop_
_entity_poly.entity_id
_entity_poly.type
_entity_poly.pdbx_seq_one_letter_code
_entity_poly.pdbx_strand_id
1 'polypeptide(L)'
;MSEIELRVNIENESGQNYDIKIDNIKFQKMLFLFNAINDGWSIKKRRDSYIFTKNHEGKKEILLDSYLLSFMKGNFDMNKLLS
;
A
#
# COMPACT_ATOMS: atom_id res chain seq x y z
N MET A 1 5.30 5.64 -22.39
CA MET A 1 5.94 5.38 -21.08
C MET A 1 5.97 3.88 -20.89
N SER A 2 7.13 3.30 -20.63
CA SER A 2 7.22 1.88 -20.24
C SER A 2 6.49 1.69 -18.91
N GLU A 3 5.65 0.66 -18.80
CA GLU A 3 5.08 0.27 -17.50
C GLU A 3 6.22 -0.07 -16.54
N ILE A 4 6.23 0.58 -15.38
CA ILE A 4 7.16 0.27 -14.30
C ILE A 4 6.74 -1.09 -13.74
N GLU A 5 7.66 -2.03 -13.63
CA GLU A 5 7.41 -3.35 -13.06
C GLU A 5 8.14 -3.49 -11.73
N LEU A 6 7.41 -3.69 -10.63
CA LEU A 6 8.02 -3.99 -9.34
C LEU A 6 8.38 -5.48 -9.24
N ARG A 7 9.66 -5.76 -9.02
CA ARG A 7 10.19 -7.10 -8.73
C ARG A 7 10.83 -7.12 -7.36
N VAL A 8 10.55 -8.15 -6.58
CA VAL A 8 11.19 -8.39 -5.28
C VAL A 8 12.00 -9.67 -5.39
N ASN A 9 13.28 -9.57 -5.07
CA ASN A 9 14.15 -10.72 -4.93
C ASN A 9 14.13 -11.19 -3.47
N ILE A 10 13.85 -12.47 -3.25
CA ILE A 10 13.84 -13.11 -1.93
C ILE A 10 14.89 -14.21 -1.95
N GLU A 11 15.84 -14.12 -1.02
CA GLU A 11 16.83 -15.16 -0.76
C GLU A 11 16.44 -15.95 0.49
N ASN A 12 16.55 -17.28 0.44
CA ASN A 12 16.41 -18.12 1.63
C ASN A 12 17.77 -18.48 2.24
N GLU A 13 17.76 -19.05 3.44
CA GLU A 13 18.99 -19.45 4.16
C GLU A 13 19.85 -20.48 3.40
N SER A 14 19.28 -21.16 2.39
CA SER A 14 19.99 -22.11 1.53
C SER A 14 20.64 -21.44 0.30
N GLY A 15 20.56 -20.11 0.17
CA GLY A 15 21.09 -19.34 -0.96
C GLY A 15 20.24 -19.44 -2.24
N GLN A 16 19.00 -19.93 -2.14
CA GLN A 16 18.09 -19.94 -3.29
C GLN A 16 17.40 -18.58 -3.43
N ASN A 17 17.42 -18.06 -4.65
CA ASN A 17 16.82 -16.78 -5.00
C ASN A 17 15.48 -16.96 -5.73
N TYR A 18 14.50 -16.16 -5.33
CA TYR A 18 13.17 -16.11 -5.93
C TYR A 18 12.89 -14.70 -6.42
N ASP A 19 12.67 -14.56 -7.74
CA ASP A 19 12.19 -13.31 -8.33
C ASP A 19 10.68 -13.32 -8.39
N ILE A 20 10.06 -12.45 -7.60
CA ILE A 20 8.61 -12.33 -7.51
C ILE A 20 8.19 -11.02 -8.15
N LYS A 21 7.36 -11.12 -9.19
CA LYS A 21 6.62 -9.98 -9.72
C LYS A 21 5.47 -9.65 -8.76
N ILE A 22 5.39 -8.39 -8.33
CA ILE A 22 4.29 -7.92 -7.48
C ILE A 22 3.44 -6.94 -8.27
N ASP A 23 2.12 -7.04 -8.10
CA ASP A 23 1.18 -6.05 -8.61
C ASP A 23 1.44 -4.69 -7.94
N ASN A 24 1.73 -3.67 -8.75
CA ASN A 24 2.08 -2.33 -8.26
C ASN A 24 0.99 -1.73 -7.38
N ILE A 25 -0.28 -1.91 -7.73
CA ILE A 25 -1.40 -1.33 -6.99
C ILE A 25 -1.51 -1.99 -5.61
N LYS A 26 -1.36 -3.31 -5.55
CA LYS A 26 -1.31 -4.05 -4.30
C LYS A 26 -0.16 -3.58 -3.40
N PHE A 27 1.03 -3.38 -3.96
CA PHE A 27 2.18 -2.87 -3.21
C PHE A 27 1.96 -1.45 -2.68
N GLN A 28 1.46 -0.54 -3.51
CA GLN A 28 1.11 0.83 -3.09
C GLN A 28 0.09 0.83 -1.95
N LYS A 29 -0.91 -0.05 -2.02
CA LYS A 29 -1.91 -0.22 -0.95
C LYS A 29 -1.28 -0.67 0.35
N MET A 30 -0.33 -1.62 0.30
CA MET A 30 0.41 -2.08 1.47
C MET A 30 1.20 -0.94 2.09
N LEU A 31 1.92 -0.15 1.28
CA LEU A 31 2.68 1.00 1.73
C LEU A 31 1.79 2.08 2.38
N PHE A 32 0.67 2.43 1.74
CA PHE A 32 -0.28 3.41 2.28
C PHE A 32 -0.82 2.99 3.65
N LEU A 33 -1.25 1.72 3.77
CA LEU A 33 -1.75 1.19 5.03
C LEU A 33 -0.66 1.15 6.11
N PHE A 34 0.56 0.78 5.75
CA PHE A 34 1.71 0.77 6.66
C PHE A 34 2.03 2.17 7.19
N ASN A 35 2.08 3.17 6.31
CA ASN A 35 2.34 4.56 6.69
C ASN A 35 1.25 5.08 7.63
N ALA A 36 -0.02 4.83 7.34
CA ALA A 36 -1.11 5.24 8.21
C ALA A 36 -1.02 4.59 9.61
N ILE A 37 -0.62 3.32 9.69
CA ILE A 37 -0.39 2.65 10.99
C ILE A 37 0.73 3.35 11.76
N ASN A 38 1.86 3.66 11.12
CA ASN A 38 2.98 4.36 11.76
C ASN A 38 2.61 5.79 12.20
N ASP A 39 1.69 6.45 11.49
CA ASP A 39 1.13 7.76 11.86
C ASP A 39 0.08 7.69 12.99
N GLY A 40 -0.10 6.52 13.60
CA GLY A 40 -0.97 6.30 14.76
C GLY A 40 -2.42 5.98 14.43
N TRP A 41 -2.74 5.61 13.19
CA TRP A 41 -4.08 5.16 12.83
C TRP A 41 -4.29 3.68 13.16
N SER A 42 -5.44 3.36 13.72
CA SER A 42 -5.99 2.00 13.74
C SER A 42 -6.80 1.77 12.46
N ILE A 43 -6.55 0.68 11.75
CA ILE A 43 -7.23 0.37 10.48
C ILE A 43 -8.01 -0.94 10.57
N LYS A 44 -9.27 -0.93 10.14
CA LYS A 44 -10.13 -2.11 10.08
C LYS A 44 -10.71 -2.31 8.69
N LYS A 45 -10.40 -3.45 8.06
CA LYS A 45 -11.04 -3.83 6.77
C LYS A 45 -12.48 -4.30 7.00
N ARG A 46 -13.38 -3.88 6.12
CA ARG A 46 -14.81 -4.24 6.12
C ARG A 46 -15.30 -4.37 4.68
N ARG A 47 -15.43 -5.60 4.19
CA ARG A 47 -15.84 -5.88 2.79
C ARG A 47 -15.04 -4.99 1.83
N ASP A 48 -15.72 -4.00 1.24
CA ASP A 48 -15.21 -3.12 0.19
C ASP A 48 -14.75 -1.76 0.74
N SER A 49 -14.43 -1.68 2.04
CA SER A 49 -13.91 -0.47 2.66
C SER A 49 -12.87 -0.74 3.74
N TYR A 50 -12.14 0.32 4.08
CA TYR A 50 -11.24 0.41 5.23
C TYR A 50 -11.72 1.52 6.15
N ILE A 51 -11.78 1.21 7.45
CA ILE A 51 -12.14 2.17 8.49
C ILE A 51 -10.85 2.55 9.21
N PHE A 52 -10.49 3.82 9.15
CA PHE A 52 -9.35 4.41 9.84
C PHE A 52 -9.87 5.14 11.07
N THR A 53 -9.25 4.92 12.22
CA THR A 53 -9.58 5.59 13.48
C THR A 53 -8.30 6.08 14.16
N LYS A 54 -8.28 7.33 14.64
CA LYS A 54 -7.15 7.88 15.40
C LYS A 54 -7.63 8.31 16.79
N ASN A 55 -7.28 7.52 17.80
CA ASN A 55 -7.88 7.61 19.15
C ASN A 55 -7.64 8.95 19.84
N HIS A 56 -6.46 9.56 19.63
CA HIS A 56 -6.09 10.80 20.31
C HIS A 56 -6.80 12.04 19.74
N GLU A 57 -7.38 11.93 18.54
CA GLU A 57 -7.99 13.07 17.83
C GLU A 57 -9.50 12.85 17.58
N GLY A 58 -10.07 11.70 17.99
CA GLY A 58 -11.46 11.35 17.71
C GLY A 58 -11.79 11.20 16.22
N LYS A 59 -10.79 11.18 15.34
CA LYS A 59 -10.97 11.14 13.89
C LYS A 59 -11.33 9.73 13.43
N LYS A 60 -12.29 9.65 12.51
CA LYS A 60 -12.72 8.42 11.85
C LYS A 60 -12.96 8.67 10.37
N GLU A 61 -12.30 7.90 9.52
CA GLU A 61 -12.46 7.96 8.07
C GLU A 61 -12.85 6.58 7.52
N ILE A 62 -13.71 6.57 6.51
CA ILE A 62 -14.13 5.35 5.81
C ILE A 62 -13.74 5.51 4.36
N LEU A 63 -12.75 4.74 3.93
CA LEU A 63 -12.28 4.74 2.55
C LEU A 63 -12.82 3.52 1.83
N LEU A 64 -13.58 3.73 0.77
CA LEU A 64 -13.98 2.66 -0.15
C LEU A 64 -12.75 2.12 -0.88
N ASP A 65 -12.76 0.83 -1.17
CA ASP A 65 -11.61 0.17 -1.79
C ASP A 65 -11.35 0.70 -3.21
N SER A 66 -12.43 0.97 -3.95
CA SER A 66 -12.40 1.58 -5.27
C SER A 66 -11.89 3.02 -5.24
N TYR A 67 -12.29 3.78 -4.23
CA TYR A 67 -11.81 5.16 -4.03
C TYR A 67 -10.32 5.16 -3.70
N LEU A 68 -9.89 4.34 -2.74
CA LEU A 68 -8.48 4.22 -2.37
C LEU A 68 -7.63 3.82 -3.57
N LEU A 69 -8.09 2.87 -4.38
CA LEU A 69 -7.42 2.44 -5.60
C LEU A 69 -7.28 3.57 -6.62
N SER A 70 -8.35 4.35 -6.84
CA SER A 70 -8.33 5.50 -7.75
C SER A 70 -7.43 6.62 -7.23
N PHE A 71 -7.48 6.88 -5.93
CA PHE A 71 -6.63 7.85 -5.25
C PHE A 71 -5.15 7.48 -5.39
N MET A 72 -4.77 6.23 -5.14
CA MET A 72 -3.38 5.77 -5.29
C MET A 72 -2.93 5.86 -6.75
N LYS A 73 -3.75 5.45 -7.72
CA LYS A 73 -3.41 5.61 -9.15
C LYS A 73 -3.16 7.07 -9.54
N GLY A 74 -3.89 8.02 -8.95
CA GLY A 74 -3.77 9.45 -9.25
C GLY A 74 -2.67 10.17 -8.48
N ASN A 75 -2.28 9.69 -7.29
CA ASN A 75 -1.42 10.44 -6.36
C ASN A 75 -0.10 9.73 -6.04
N PHE A 76 0.02 8.43 -6.29
CA PHE A 76 1.24 7.65 -6.09
C PHE A 76 1.94 7.40 -7.43
N ASP A 77 2.81 8.32 -7.80
CA ASP A 77 3.74 8.15 -8.92
C ASP A 77 4.97 7.37 -8.44
N MET A 78 5.09 6.11 -8.87
CA MET A 78 6.25 5.26 -8.56
C MET A 78 7.57 5.88 -9.03
N ASN A 79 7.57 6.70 -10.10
CA ASN A 79 8.77 7.40 -10.54
C ASN A 79 9.27 8.38 -9.48
N LYS A 80 8.37 9.01 -8.71
CA LYS A 80 8.73 9.96 -7.65
C LYS A 80 9.19 9.30 -6.35
N LEU A 81 8.82 8.03 -6.13
CA LEU A 81 9.24 7.27 -4.94
C LEU A 81 10.65 6.70 -5.08
N LEU A 82 11.10 6.44 -6.31
CA LEU A 82 12.37 5.80 -6.62
C LEU A 82 13.45 6.79 -7.11
N SER A 83 13.10 8.07 -7.26
CA SER A 83 14.00 9.15 -7.67
C SER A 83 14.74 9.77 -6.49
#